data_AF-A0A7S1M276-F1
#
_entry.id   AF-A0A7S1M276-F1
#
_cell.length_a   1.000
_cell.length_b   1.000
_cell.length_c   1.000
_cell.angle_alpha   90.00
_cell.angle_beta   90.00
_cell.angle_gamma   90.00
#
_symmetry.space_group_name_H-M   'P 1'
#
loop_
_entity.id
_entity.type
_entity.pdbx_description
1 polymer ?
#
loop_
_entity_poly.entity_id
_entity_poly.type
_entity_poly.pdbx_seq_one_letter_code
_entity_poly.pdbx_strand_id
1 'polypeptide(L)'
;ADHKGGWAAKKRLQHYVRHFYRGVRFQILMFAALLLALFLPDLWVITSASNTEALDWILVGILATFVVEFLLQLIGEWSSYFLSFAFWMDIVGVLSVPLDHSLVTTF
;
A
#
# COMPACT_ATOMS: atom_id res chain seq x y z
N ALA A 1 17.38 -4.42 33.73
CA ALA A 1 17.92 -3.19 33.09
C ALA A 1 17.62 -3.10 31.58
N ASP A 2 16.63 -3.83 31.06
CA ASP A 2 16.47 -4.04 29.61
C ASP A 2 15.33 -3.21 28.95
N HIS A 3 14.54 -2.50 29.74
CA HIS A 3 13.34 -1.80 29.23
C HIS A 3 13.64 -0.45 28.53
N LYS A 4 14.86 0.09 28.66
CA LYS A 4 15.24 1.41 28.09
C LYS A 4 15.78 1.32 26.66
N GLY A 5 16.35 0.19 26.26
CA GLY A 5 16.95 -0.02 24.93
C GLY A 5 15.91 -0.04 23.80
N GLY A 6 14.79 -0.76 24.01
CA GLY A 6 13.72 -0.87 23.01
C GLY A 6 13.02 0.45 22.67
N TRP A 7 12.93 1.36 23.63
CA TRP A 7 12.31 2.69 23.41
C TRP A 7 13.19 3.62 22.58
N ALA A 8 14.51 3.56 22.75
CA ALA A 8 15.44 4.35 21.94
C ALA A 8 15.53 3.83 20.49
N ALA A 9 15.51 2.52 20.29
CA ALA A 9 15.48 1.89 18.97
C ALA A 9 14.17 2.21 18.21
N LYS A 10 13.01 2.11 18.89
CA LYS A 10 11.71 2.51 18.29
C LYS A 10 11.70 3.97 17.86
N LYS A 11 12.18 4.89 18.70
CA LYS A 11 12.24 6.33 18.37
C LYS A 11 13.13 6.62 17.17
N ARG A 12 14.26 5.92 17.03
CA ARG A 12 15.15 6.06 15.86
C ARG A 12 14.50 5.54 14.59
N LEU A 13 13.89 4.35 14.64
CA LEU A 13 13.17 3.77 13.51
C LEU A 13 12.02 4.67 13.07
N GLN A 14 11.22 5.17 14.01
CA GLN A 14 10.14 6.12 13.73
C GLN A 14 10.63 7.38 13.04
N HIS A 15 11.77 7.94 13.48
CA HIS A 15 12.32 9.16 12.88
C HIS A 15 12.77 8.93 11.42
N TYR A 16 13.43 7.80 11.14
CA TYR A 16 13.84 7.44 9.78
C TYR A 16 12.66 7.16 8.86
N VAL A 17 11.68 6.37 9.33
CA VAL A 17 10.48 6.02 8.56
C VAL A 17 9.66 7.27 8.23
N ARG A 18 9.53 8.20 9.19
CA ARG A 18 8.81 9.46 9.00
C ARG A 18 9.49 10.36 7.96
N HIS A 19 10.81 10.35 7.88
CA HIS A 19 11.55 11.11 6.88
C HIS A 19 11.44 10.48 5.48
N PHE A 20 11.38 9.15 5.42
CA PHE A 20 11.22 8.40 4.17
C PHE A 20 9.84 8.61 3.55
N TYR A 21 8.77 8.49 4.34
CA TYR A 21 7.39 8.65 3.87
C TYR A 21 7.03 10.10 3.45
N ARG A 22 7.61 11.12 4.11
CA ARG A 22 7.37 12.54 3.75
C ARG A 22 8.00 12.97 2.43
N GLY A 23 8.77 12.11 1.76
CA GLY A 23 9.38 12.43 0.48
C GLY A 23 8.34 12.53 -0.63
N VAL A 24 8.31 13.65 -1.34
CA VAL A 24 7.49 13.85 -2.56
C VAL A 24 7.69 12.72 -3.59
N ARG A 25 8.92 12.18 -3.67
CA ARG A 25 9.24 11.05 -4.56
C ARG A 25 8.46 9.78 -4.20
N PHE A 26 8.33 9.49 -2.91
CA PHE A 26 7.59 8.34 -2.42
C PHE A 26 6.10 8.55 -2.66
N GLN A 27 5.59 9.75 -2.39
CA GLN A 27 4.20 10.10 -2.64
C GLN A 27 3.80 10.02 -4.13
N ILE A 28 4.67 10.47 -5.05
CA ILE A 28 4.44 10.34 -6.50
C ILE A 28 4.47 8.87 -6.92
N LEU A 29 5.42 8.08 -6.42
CA LEU A 29 5.52 6.65 -6.73
C LEU A 29 4.26 5.91 -6.31
N MET A 30 3.74 6.21 -5.11
CA MET A 30 2.53 5.59 -4.58
C MET A 30 1.27 6.05 -5.31
N PHE A 31 1.19 7.32 -5.68
CA PHE A 31 0.12 7.81 -6.53
C PHE A 31 0.12 7.13 -7.91
N ALA A 32 1.30 6.95 -8.51
CA ALA A 32 1.43 6.22 -9.77
C ALA A 32 1.05 4.73 -9.63
N ALA A 33 1.45 4.08 -8.54
CA ALA A 33 1.06 2.71 -8.24
C ALA A 33 -0.46 2.58 -8.08
N LEU A 34 -1.12 3.57 -7.48
CA LEU A 34 -2.58 3.62 -7.33
C LEU A 34 -3.29 3.76 -8.68
N LEU A 35 -2.81 4.65 -9.55
CA LEU A 35 -3.34 4.80 -10.90
C LEU A 35 -3.17 3.50 -11.71
N LEU A 36 -2.03 2.84 -11.59
CA LEU A 36 -1.82 1.53 -12.24
C LEU A 36 -2.77 0.48 -11.66
N ALA A 37 -2.93 0.39 -10.34
CA ALA A 37 -3.86 -0.56 -9.73
C ALA A 37 -5.29 -0.40 -10.26
N LEU A 38 -5.73 0.84 -10.48
CA LEU A 38 -7.09 1.16 -10.88
C LEU A 38 -7.34 0.99 -12.39
N PHE A 39 -6.43 1.49 -13.23
CA PHE A 39 -6.65 1.55 -14.68
C PHE A 39 -6.07 0.35 -15.43
N LEU A 40 -5.13 -0.40 -14.84
CA LEU A 40 -4.51 -1.55 -15.51
C LEU A 40 -5.50 -2.71 -15.76
N PRO A 41 -6.38 -3.09 -14.82
CA PRO A 41 -7.41 -4.10 -15.07
C PRO A 41 -8.39 -3.65 -16.17
N ASP A 42 -8.85 -2.40 -16.12
CA ASP A 42 -9.77 -1.84 -17.10
C ASP A 42 -9.18 -1.84 -18.52
N LEU A 43 -7.92 -1.43 -18.68
CA LEU A 43 -7.21 -1.46 -19.96
C LEU A 43 -7.01 -2.89 -20.46
N TRP A 44 -6.75 -3.85 -19.56
CA TRP A 44 -6.56 -5.25 -19.91
C TRP A 44 -7.85 -5.88 -20.46
N VAL A 45 -8.99 -5.58 -19.83
CA VAL A 45 -10.31 -6.01 -20.29
C VAL A 45 -10.64 -5.41 -21.67
N ILE A 46 -10.39 -4.10 -21.87
CA ILE A 46 -10.65 -3.42 -23.15
C ILE A 46 -9.79 -3.99 -24.28
N THR A 47 -8.53 -4.33 -24.00
CA THR A 47 -7.60 -4.84 -25.01
C THR A 47 -7.79 -6.34 -25.32
N SER A 48 -8.71 -7.04 -24.64
CA SER A 48 -8.95 -8.48 -24.79
C SER A 48 -7.67 -9.30 -24.76
N ALA A 49 -6.72 -8.91 -23.89
CA ALA A 49 -5.45 -9.62 -23.77
C ALA A 49 -5.70 -10.98 -23.08
N SER A 50 -5.40 -12.07 -23.79
CA SER A 50 -5.77 -13.44 -23.40
C SER A 50 -5.00 -14.01 -22.19
N ASN A 51 -3.99 -13.29 -21.67
CA ASN A 51 -3.12 -13.76 -20.58
C ASN A 51 -3.50 -13.11 -19.24
N THR A 52 -4.54 -13.61 -18.59
CA THR A 52 -4.96 -13.14 -17.26
C THR A 52 -3.89 -13.35 -16.18
N GLU A 53 -3.03 -14.38 -16.30
CA GLU A 53 -1.98 -14.65 -15.30
C GLU A 53 -0.98 -13.49 -15.11
N ALA A 54 -0.63 -12.78 -16.19
CA ALA A 54 0.32 -11.68 -16.10
C ALA A 54 -0.27 -10.46 -15.37
N LEU A 55 -1.58 -10.23 -15.52
CA LEU A 55 -2.30 -9.16 -14.86
C LEU A 55 -2.33 -9.40 -13.34
N ASP A 56 -2.69 -10.63 -12.93
CA ASP A 56 -2.77 -11.03 -11.52
C ASP A 56 -1.44 -10.81 -10.78
N TRP A 57 -0.32 -11.21 -11.39
CA TRP A 57 1.02 -10.99 -10.82
C TRP A 57 1.36 -9.51 -10.62
N ILE A 58 0.98 -8.65 -11.57
CA ILE A 58 1.24 -7.21 -11.47
C ILE A 58 0.37 -6.60 -10.37
N LEU A 59 -0.91 -6.95 -10.30
CA LEU A 59 -1.82 -6.46 -9.25
C LEU A 59 -1.36 -6.91 -7.86
N VAL A 60 -0.93 -8.16 -7.71
CA VAL A 60 -0.36 -8.66 -6.45
C VAL A 60 0.90 -7.90 -6.05
N GLY A 61 1.76 -7.55 -7.01
CA GLY A 61 2.95 -6.71 -6.75
C GLY A 61 2.59 -5.30 -6.28
N ILE A 62 1.57 -4.69 -6.88
CA ILE A 62 1.08 -3.36 -6.47
C ILE A 62 0.43 -3.44 -5.09
N LEU A 63 -0.40 -4.45 -4.83
CA LEU A 63 -0.99 -4.71 -3.52
C LEU A 63 0.08 -4.90 -2.43
N ALA A 64 1.12 -5.68 -2.71
CA ALA A 64 2.23 -5.87 -1.79
C ALA A 64 2.93 -4.54 -1.45
N THR A 65 3.05 -3.63 -2.42
CA THR A 65 3.62 -2.30 -2.21
C THR A 65 2.74 -1.46 -1.28
N PHE A 66 1.41 -1.47 -1.48
CA PHE A 66 0.46 -0.80 -0.57
C PHE A 66 0.49 -1.37 0.85
N VAL A 67 0.56 -2.69 1.00
CA VAL A 67 0.65 -3.34 2.32
C VAL A 67 1.93 -2.95 3.04
N VAL A 68 3.08 -2.93 2.32
CA VAL A 68 4.35 -2.50 2.91
C VAL A 68 4.27 -1.05 3.36
N GLU A 69 3.71 -0.14 2.56
CA GLU A 69 3.53 1.25 2.97
C GLU A 69 2.60 1.39 4.17
N PHE A 70 1.45 0.72 4.15
CA PHE A 70 0.51 0.71 5.26
C PHE A 70 1.20 0.27 6.55
N LEU A 71 1.99 -0.81 6.51
CA LEU A 71 2.77 -1.29 7.65
C LEU A 71 3.85 -0.28 8.08
N LEU A 72 4.54 0.36 7.14
CA LEU A 72 5.53 1.39 7.45
C LEU A 72 4.91 2.60 8.14
N GLN A 73 3.77 3.10 7.65
CA GLN A 73 3.04 4.20 8.28
C GLN A 73 2.48 3.80 9.65
N LEU A 74 1.97 2.58 9.77
CA LEU A 74 1.46 2.02 11.03
C LEU A 74 2.56 1.89 12.09
N ILE A 75 3.77 1.44 11.72
CA ILE A 75 4.92 1.32 12.61
C ILE A 75 5.55 2.70 12.91
N GLY A 76 5.62 3.57 11.91
CA GLY A 76 6.23 4.90 11.99
C GLY A 76 5.44 5.87 12.86
N GLU A 77 4.11 5.88 12.73
CA GLU A 77 3.24 6.85 13.38
C GLU A 77 2.02 6.22 14.10
N TRP A 78 2.18 5.05 14.74
CA TRP A 78 1.08 4.35 15.44
C TRP A 78 0.09 5.26 16.19
N SER A 79 0.58 6.21 17.01
CA SER A 79 -0.32 7.05 17.83
C SER A 79 -1.03 8.18 17.07
N SER A 80 -0.50 8.64 15.94
CA SER A 80 -1.07 9.75 15.17
C SER A 80 -1.79 9.27 13.91
N TYR A 81 -1.42 8.09 13.43
CA TYR A 81 -1.92 7.48 12.22
C TYR A 81 -3.16 6.62 12.49
N PHE A 82 -3.23 5.94 13.64
CA PHE A 82 -4.41 5.19 14.06
C PHE A 82 -5.58 6.18 14.20
N LEU A 83 -6.66 5.94 13.44
CA LEU A 83 -7.85 6.79 13.29
C LEU A 83 -7.75 8.03 12.37
N SER A 84 -6.61 8.27 11.71
CA SER A 84 -6.50 9.37 10.74
C SER A 84 -7.23 9.05 9.41
N PHE A 85 -7.60 10.08 8.66
CA PHE A 85 -8.22 9.91 7.33
C PHE A 85 -7.38 9.06 6.37
N ALA A 86 -6.05 9.21 6.42
CA ALA A 86 -5.11 8.42 5.60
C ALA A 86 -5.18 6.92 5.92
N PHE A 87 -5.36 6.53 7.18
CA PHE A 87 -5.51 5.13 7.59
C PHE A 87 -6.77 4.49 6.98
N TRP A 88 -7.87 5.23 6.98
CA TRP A 88 -9.12 4.75 6.35
C TRP A 88 -8.98 4.66 4.83
N MET A 89 -8.28 5.61 4.20
CA MET A 89 -8.01 5.58 2.76
C MET A 89 -7.16 4.36 2.37
N ASP A 90 -6.07 4.10 3.11
CA ASP A 90 -5.17 2.98 2.82
C ASP A 90 -5.86 1.63 3.07
N ILE A 91 -6.72 1.52 4.10
CA ILE A 91 -7.55 0.32 4.31
C ILE A 91 -8.50 0.10 3.14
N VAL A 92 -9.20 1.15 2.69
CA VAL A 92 -10.12 1.02 1.55
C VAL A 92 -9.35 0.62 0.30
N GLY A 93 -8.16 1.19 0.05
CA GLY A 93 -7.33 0.84 -1.10
C GLY A 93 -6.77 -0.59 -1.05
N VAL A 94 -6.34 -1.06 0.11
CA VAL A 94 -5.86 -2.45 0.29
C VAL A 94 -7.00 -3.45 0.16
N LEU A 95 -8.22 -3.10 0.61
CA LEU A 95 -9.39 -3.96 0.48
C LEU A 95 -10.01 -3.91 -0.91
N SER A 96 -9.90 -2.80 -1.63
CA SER A 96 -10.52 -2.66 -2.96
C SER A 96 -9.87 -3.58 -3.98
N VAL A 97 -8.54 -3.77 -3.95
CA VAL A 97 -7.83 -4.59 -4.95
C VAL A 97 -8.21 -6.07 -4.89
N PRO A 98 -8.22 -6.77 -3.74
CA PRO A 98 -8.71 -8.14 -3.64
C PRO A 98 -10.21 -8.26 -3.93
N LEU A 99 -11.01 -7.27 -3.52
CA LEU A 99 -12.45 -7.27 -3.78
C LEU A 99 -12.74 -7.18 -5.28
N ASP A 100 -12.04 -6.30 -6.00
CA ASP A 100 -12.13 -6.16 -7.45
C ASP A 100 -11.75 -7.48 -8.15
N HIS A 101 -10.64 -8.08 -7.73
CA HIS A 101 -10.20 -9.37 -8.26
C HIS A 101 -11.20 -10.52 -8.00
N SER A 102 -11.82 -10.54 -6.82
CA SER A 102 -12.82 -11.56 -6.43
C SER A 102 -14.16 -11.38 -7.12
N LEU A 103 -14.56 -10.13 -7.40
CA LEU A 103 -15.75 -9.82 -8.18
C LEU A 103 -15.57 -10.27 -9.63
N VAL A 104 -14.41 -10.02 -10.24
CA VAL A 104 -14.13 -10.39 -11.64
C VAL A 104 -14.05 -11.91 -11.85
N THR A 105 -13.61 -12.69 -10.86
CA THR A 105 -13.52 -14.17 -10.99
C THR A 105 -14.83 -14.91 -10.69
N THR A 106 -15.83 -14.26 -10.10
CA THR A 106 -17.10 -14.90 -9.71
C THR A 106 -18.22 -14.71 -10.74
N PHE A 107 -18.01 -13.90 -11.79
CA PHE A 107 -18.99 -13.67 -12.87
C PHE A 107 -18.53 -14.22 -14.22
#